data_AF-A0A1W9HBV6-F1
#
_entry.id   AF-A0A1W9HBV6-F1
#
_cell.length_a   1.000
_cell.length_b   1.000
_cell.length_c   1.000
_cell.angle_alpha   90.00
_cell.angle_beta   90.00
_cell.angle_gamma   90.00
#
_symmetry.space_group_name_H-M   'P 1'
#
loop_
_entity.id
_entity.type
_entity.pdbx_description
1 polymer ?
#
loop_
_entity_poly.entity_id
_entity_poly.type
_entity_poly.pdbx_seq_one_letter_code
_entity_poly.pdbx_strand_id
1 'polypeptide(L)'
;MNSKIEEQRSEPRVSVRYHALVSGSVQSAGRGTILDLSRSGCRLETPLLMLAGLSLELRIAVPGLEWALMIDGADVQWVSEETVGLAFVRIRETERQRLHDVMTTQLTQNTNNHGDEQVTRMPIEFQGLEAVLSQSPELAISKGLAWFAQDRSEFRFRGGSLLSRAFPTCTPELASMLVELVSTGSDQEADFTLALLQNYLDSPSIDGVLKEIVSRFSHDDRIMGGVRTLINSPGAGTPSGEFRLANAWQIKKDGLTHWLTDGRSAITTFAGQHIEELGRMIAAERHRVEAELERRERSRHEDESGHDHGYRPKPF
;
A
#
# COMPACT_ATOMS: atom_id res chain seq x y z
N MET A 1 21.04 11.67 -34.85
CA MET A 1 20.87 12.57 -33.70
C MET A 1 19.43 12.41 -33.22
N ASN A 2 19.21 11.98 -31.97
CA ASN A 2 18.05 12.40 -31.19
C ASN A 2 18.22 12.02 -29.71
N SER A 3 18.54 13.07 -28.95
CA SER A 3 18.36 13.32 -27.53
C SER A 3 18.19 12.13 -26.58
N LYS A 4 19.29 11.80 -25.87
CA LYS A 4 19.18 11.41 -24.46
C LYS A 4 18.41 12.52 -23.75
N ILE A 5 17.24 12.23 -23.21
CA ILE A 5 16.64 13.06 -22.17
C ILE A 5 17.58 12.90 -20.98
N GLU A 6 18.48 13.86 -20.79
CA GLU A 6 19.24 13.97 -19.55
C GLU A 6 18.24 14.31 -18.45
N GLU A 7 18.02 13.35 -17.57
CA GLU A 7 17.26 13.51 -16.34
C GLU A 7 17.95 14.60 -15.49
N GLN A 8 17.45 15.82 -15.60
CA GLN A 8 18.03 16.99 -14.95
C GLN A 8 17.72 16.93 -13.45
N ARG A 9 18.67 16.38 -12.69
CA ARG A 9 18.57 16.23 -11.23
C ARG A 9 18.49 17.62 -10.58
N SER A 10 17.40 17.91 -9.87
CA SER A 10 17.14 19.22 -9.27
C SER A 10 17.78 19.43 -7.89
N GLU A 11 18.16 18.37 -7.19
CA GLU A 11 18.69 18.45 -5.82
C GLU A 11 19.89 17.52 -5.56
N PRO A 12 20.85 17.95 -4.71
CA PRO A 12 21.98 17.11 -4.32
C PRO A 12 21.52 15.91 -3.48
N ARG A 13 22.06 14.73 -3.79
CA ARG A 13 21.83 13.48 -3.04
C ARG A 13 23.10 13.05 -2.33
N VAL A 14 22.95 12.54 -1.12
CA VAL A 14 24.03 11.95 -0.32
C VAL A 14 23.86 10.44 -0.33
N SER A 15 24.93 9.69 -0.62
CA SER A 15 24.93 8.24 -0.46
C SER A 15 24.91 7.89 1.03
N VAL A 16 23.98 7.03 1.41
CA VAL A 16 23.77 6.61 2.80
C VAL A 16 23.41 5.12 2.82
N ARG A 17 23.48 4.49 3.99
CA ARG A 17 22.90 3.16 4.22
C ARG A 17 22.09 3.20 5.51
N TYR A 18 20.81 3.55 5.38
CA TYR A 18 19.89 3.65 6.54
C TYR A 18 18.81 2.58 6.45
N HIS A 19 18.50 1.93 7.55
CA HIS A 19 17.36 1.03 7.59
C HIS A 19 16.05 1.82 7.55
N ALA A 20 15.08 1.30 6.81
CA ALA A 20 13.75 1.88 6.72
C ALA A 20 12.66 0.83 6.95
N LEU A 21 11.61 1.25 7.66
CA LEU A 21 10.31 0.58 7.60
C LEU A 21 9.47 1.24 6.51
N VAL A 22 8.83 0.42 5.71
CA VAL A 22 8.00 0.81 4.59
C VAL A 22 6.58 0.35 4.88
N SER A 23 5.59 1.22 4.74
CA SER A 23 4.17 0.90 4.92
C SER A 23 3.35 1.46 3.76
N GLY A 24 2.20 0.85 3.48
CA GLY A 24 1.39 1.21 2.31
C GLY A 24 1.90 0.61 0.99
N SER A 25 2.80 -0.39 1.06
CA SER A 25 3.13 -1.23 -0.09
C SER A 25 1.99 -2.21 -0.39
N VAL A 26 2.06 -2.89 -1.54
CA VAL A 26 1.09 -3.93 -1.93
C VAL A 26 1.01 -5.09 -0.91
N GLN A 27 2.01 -5.23 -0.03
CA GLN A 27 2.12 -6.28 0.99
C GLN A 27 1.94 -5.76 2.43
N SER A 28 1.24 -4.63 2.61
CA SER A 28 0.89 -4.01 3.90
C SER A 28 2.05 -3.30 4.62
N ALA A 29 3.19 -3.95 4.89
CA ALA A 29 4.41 -3.32 5.43
C ALA A 29 5.65 -4.21 5.29
N GLY A 30 6.85 -3.63 5.29
CA GLY A 30 8.09 -4.39 5.37
C GLY A 30 9.34 -3.53 5.55
N ARG A 31 10.50 -4.11 5.31
CA ARG A 31 11.81 -3.47 5.55
C ARG A 31 12.51 -3.13 4.24
N GLY A 32 13.38 -2.14 4.30
CA GLY A 32 14.33 -1.85 3.23
C GLY A 32 15.52 -1.02 3.70
N THR A 33 16.41 -0.71 2.77
CA THR A 33 17.62 0.08 3.00
C THR A 33 17.62 1.30 2.09
N ILE A 34 17.74 2.49 2.67
CA ILE A 34 17.95 3.73 1.92
C ILE A 34 19.41 3.76 1.45
N LEU A 35 19.61 3.85 0.14
CA LEU A 35 20.93 3.85 -0.53
C LEU A 35 21.42 5.26 -0.85
N ASP A 36 20.49 6.18 -1.09
CA ASP A 36 20.75 7.62 -1.17
C ASP A 36 19.56 8.42 -0.65
N LEU A 37 19.83 9.62 -0.17
CA LEU A 37 18.85 10.53 0.42
C LEU A 37 19.05 11.96 -0.11
N SER A 38 17.95 12.64 -0.40
CA SER A 38 17.88 14.08 -0.67
C SER A 38 16.81 14.74 0.20
N ARG A 39 16.62 16.06 0.06
CA ARG A 39 15.52 16.78 0.73
C ARG A 39 14.15 16.42 0.16
N SER A 40 14.11 15.88 -1.06
CA SER A 40 12.90 15.62 -1.83
C SER A 40 12.68 14.15 -2.18
N GLY A 41 13.55 13.24 -1.77
CA GLY A 41 13.39 11.83 -2.13
C GLY A 41 14.54 10.95 -1.67
N CYS A 42 14.46 9.68 -2.04
CA CYS A 42 15.49 8.68 -1.75
C CYS A 42 15.48 7.54 -2.76
N ARG A 43 16.55 6.74 -2.75
CA ARG A 43 16.55 5.40 -3.36
C ARG A 43 16.45 4.36 -2.25
N LEU A 44 15.48 3.47 -2.37
CA LEU A 44 15.20 2.39 -1.43
C LEU A 44 15.51 1.04 -2.08
N GLU A 45 16.24 0.17 -1.39
CA GLU A 45 16.39 -1.24 -1.71
C GLU A 45 15.47 -2.06 -0.81
N THR A 46 14.61 -2.90 -1.41
CA THR A 46 13.63 -3.70 -0.67
C THR A 46 13.14 -4.89 -1.50
N PRO A 47 12.90 -6.06 -0.86
CA PRO A 47 12.25 -7.19 -1.54
C PRO A 47 10.73 -6.98 -1.72
N LEU A 48 10.18 -5.87 -1.23
CA LEU A 48 8.75 -5.55 -1.34
C LEU A 48 8.37 -5.18 -2.77
N LEU A 49 7.22 -5.70 -3.24
CA LEU A 49 6.68 -5.34 -4.55
C LEU A 49 6.09 -3.93 -4.54
N MET A 50 6.58 -3.09 -5.46
CA MET A 50 6.13 -1.72 -5.66
C MET A 50 5.62 -1.52 -7.09
N LEU A 51 4.64 -0.64 -7.26
CA LEU A 51 4.19 -0.14 -8.55
C LEU A 51 4.49 1.36 -8.62
N ALA A 52 4.90 1.83 -9.79
CA ALA A 52 5.04 3.26 -10.05
C ALA A 52 3.72 3.98 -9.77
N GLY A 53 3.79 5.15 -9.13
CA GLY A 53 2.64 5.94 -8.70
C GLY A 53 2.03 5.53 -7.35
N LEU A 54 2.49 4.46 -6.69
CA LEU A 54 2.08 4.18 -5.31
C LEU A 54 2.70 5.20 -4.35
N SER A 55 1.94 5.63 -3.35
CA SER A 55 2.41 6.50 -2.27
C SER A 55 2.66 5.67 -1.02
N LEU A 56 3.89 5.71 -0.51
CA LEU A 56 4.37 4.93 0.63
C LEU A 56 4.61 5.80 1.86
N GLU A 57 4.54 5.20 3.04
CA GLU A 57 5.11 5.79 4.26
C GLU A 57 6.49 5.19 4.54
N LEU A 58 7.43 6.05 4.95
CA LEU A 58 8.77 5.63 5.36
C LEU A 58 9.06 6.06 6.79
N ARG A 59 9.62 5.14 7.57
CA ARG A 59 10.33 5.46 8.82
C ARG A 59 11.82 5.17 8.61
N ILE A 60 12.63 6.21 8.46
CA ILE A 60 14.05 6.09 8.15
C ILE A 60 14.86 6.22 9.44
N ALA A 61 15.60 5.17 9.80
CA ALA A 61 16.49 5.18 10.95
C ALA A 61 17.81 5.86 10.58
N VAL A 62 17.93 7.15 10.92
CA VAL A 62 19.15 7.92 10.69
C VAL A 62 20.05 7.82 11.93
N PRO A 63 21.32 7.40 11.80
CA PRO A 63 22.27 7.37 12.91
C PRO A 63 22.39 8.74 13.59
N GLY A 64 22.39 8.74 14.92
CA GLY A 64 22.44 9.96 15.74
C GLY A 64 21.10 10.65 15.96
N LEU A 65 20.01 10.20 15.33
CA LEU A 65 18.65 10.61 15.69
C LEU A 65 18.03 9.62 16.67
N GLU A 66 17.41 10.14 17.72
CA GLU A 66 16.69 9.33 18.72
C GLU A 66 15.42 8.67 18.12
N TRP A 67 14.75 9.37 17.22
CA TRP A 67 13.54 8.90 16.55
C TRP A 67 13.76 8.79 15.04
N ALA A 68 13.06 7.86 14.39
CA ALA A 68 13.10 7.76 12.94
C ALA A 68 12.64 9.06 12.28
N LEU A 69 13.22 9.37 11.13
CA LEU A 69 12.70 10.40 10.25
C LEU A 69 11.43 9.85 9.57
N MET A 70 10.35 10.61 9.67
CA MET A 70 9.02 10.20 9.23
C MET A 70 8.67 10.88 7.91
N ILE A 71 8.44 10.07 6.88
CA ILE A 71 7.90 10.51 5.59
C ILE A 71 6.49 9.96 5.46
N ASP A 72 5.50 10.85 5.49
CA ASP A 72 4.06 10.50 5.48
C ASP A 72 3.56 10.16 4.06
N GLY A 73 4.32 10.53 3.01
CA GLY A 73 3.99 10.19 1.63
C GLY A 73 5.20 10.30 0.72
N ALA A 74 5.57 9.17 0.13
CA ALA A 74 6.66 9.01 -0.81
C ALA A 74 6.16 8.28 -2.06
N ASP A 75 6.06 9.00 -3.18
CA ASP A 75 5.53 8.45 -4.42
C ASP A 75 6.63 7.70 -5.18
N VAL A 76 6.32 6.47 -5.58
CA VAL A 76 7.19 5.62 -6.40
C VAL A 76 7.31 6.23 -7.79
N GLN A 77 8.49 6.74 -8.11
CA GLN A 77 8.82 7.32 -9.41
C GLN A 77 9.22 6.25 -10.43
N TRP A 78 9.99 5.25 -9.97
CA TRP A 78 10.43 4.13 -10.79
C TRP A 78 10.76 2.91 -9.92
N VAL A 79 10.73 1.73 -10.53
CA VAL A 79 11.09 0.45 -9.91
C VAL A 79 12.05 -0.28 -10.85
N SER A 80 13.17 -0.77 -10.31
CA SER A 80 14.17 -1.54 -11.04
C SER A 80 14.69 -2.66 -10.13
N GLU A 81 14.36 -3.90 -10.46
CA GLU A 81 14.68 -5.09 -9.64
C GLU A 81 14.19 -4.91 -8.20
N GLU A 82 15.10 -4.83 -7.22
CA GLU A 82 14.82 -4.60 -5.80
C GLU A 82 15.01 -3.13 -5.38
N THR A 83 15.28 -2.23 -6.34
CA THR A 83 15.50 -0.81 -6.08
C THR A 83 14.34 0.05 -6.55
N VAL A 84 14.01 1.05 -5.74
CA VAL A 84 12.84 1.90 -5.92
C VAL A 84 13.26 3.35 -5.74
N GLY A 85 12.92 4.19 -6.72
CA GLY A 85 13.08 5.64 -6.63
C GLY A 85 11.84 6.27 -6.01
N LEU A 86 12.00 7.00 -4.91
CA LEU A 86 10.90 7.62 -4.18
C LEU A 86 11.03 9.14 -4.18
N ALA A 87 9.91 9.85 -4.41
CA ALA A 87 9.79 11.29 -4.25
C ALA A 87 8.93 11.61 -3.03
N PHE A 88 9.44 12.42 -2.11
CA PHE A 88 8.72 12.86 -0.93
C PHE A 88 7.69 13.92 -1.31
N VAL A 89 6.43 13.51 -1.30
CA VAL A 89 5.29 14.37 -1.64
C VAL A 89 4.58 14.89 -0.39
N ARG A 90 4.69 14.18 0.75
CA ARG A 90 4.13 14.60 2.04
C ARG A 90 5.14 14.39 3.16
N ILE A 91 5.56 15.49 3.77
CA ILE A 91 6.44 15.54 4.94
C ILE A 91 6.00 16.68 5.85
N ARG A 92 5.94 16.44 7.17
CA ARG A 92 5.62 17.47 8.16
C ARG A 92 6.73 18.50 8.25
N GLU A 93 6.41 19.73 8.64
CA GLU A 93 7.42 20.78 8.73
C GLU A 93 8.54 20.45 9.73
N THR A 94 8.20 19.83 10.86
CA THR A 94 9.19 19.35 11.83
C THR A 94 10.12 18.31 11.24
N GLU A 95 9.59 17.36 10.47
CA GLU A 95 10.37 16.31 9.80
C GLU A 95 11.17 16.88 8.63
N ARG A 96 10.65 17.89 7.94
CA ARG A 96 11.36 18.62 6.88
C ARG A 96 12.59 19.32 7.44
N GLN A 97 12.46 19.96 8.61
CA GLN A 97 13.59 20.57 9.30
C GLN A 97 14.61 19.51 9.73
N ARG A 98 14.16 18.40 10.34
CA ARG A 98 15.05 17.28 10.72
C ARG A 98 15.79 16.69 9.51
N LEU A 99 15.10 16.49 8.39
CA LEU A 99 15.70 16.02 7.14
C LEU A 99 16.73 17.03 6.61
N HIS A 100 16.43 18.33 6.68
CA HIS A 100 17.38 19.37 6.31
C HIS A 100 18.65 19.27 7.17
N ASP A 101 18.53 19.15 8.49
CA ASP A 101 19.68 19.06 9.39
C ASP A 101 20.53 17.81 9.12
N VAL A 102 19.87 16.67 8.84
CA VAL A 102 20.54 15.43 8.41
C VAL A 102 21.30 15.66 7.10
N MET A 103 20.65 16.27 6.09
CA MET A 103 21.27 16.53 4.79
C MET A 103 22.47 17.46 4.92
N THR A 104 22.37 18.52 5.74
CA THR A 104 23.48 19.45 6.02
C THR A 104 24.65 18.71 6.67
N THR A 105 24.36 17.89 7.69
CA THR A 105 25.39 17.11 8.40
C THR A 105 26.11 16.14 7.45
N GLN A 106 25.35 15.39 6.64
CA GLN A 106 25.92 14.41 5.73
C GLN A 106 26.71 15.05 4.56
N LEU A 107 26.26 16.20 4.07
CA LEU A 107 27.01 16.99 3.09
C LEU A 107 28.35 17.49 3.65
N THR A 108 28.41 17.81 4.95
CA THR A 108 29.67 18.20 5.62
C THR A 108 30.56 17.01 5.99
N GLN A 109 30.01 15.82 6.17
CA GLN A 109 30.77 14.61 6.53
C GLN A 109 31.35 13.88 5.31
N ASN A 110 30.72 13.96 4.14
CA ASN A 110 31.22 13.35 2.89
C ASN A 110 32.54 13.95 2.36
N THR A 111 33.13 14.95 3.02
CA THR A 111 34.50 15.41 2.77
C THR A 111 35.56 14.65 3.56
N ASN A 112 35.19 13.77 4.51
CA ASN A 112 36.10 12.94 5.30
C ASN A 112 35.59 11.50 5.35
N ASN A 113 36.35 10.57 4.76
CA ASN A 113 35.88 9.24 4.42
C ASN A 113 35.79 8.25 5.60
N HIS A 114 34.83 7.31 5.46
CA HIS A 114 34.64 5.97 6.07
C HIS A 114 34.82 5.73 7.58
N GLY A 115 33.78 5.17 8.20
CA GLY A 115 33.90 4.25 9.34
C GLY A 115 32.87 4.48 10.45
N ASP A 116 31.77 3.72 10.42
CA ASP A 116 31.38 2.71 11.43
C ASP A 116 29.88 2.44 11.35
N GLU A 117 29.51 1.18 11.13
CA GLU A 117 28.13 0.69 11.21
C GLU A 117 27.65 0.75 12.66
N GLN A 118 27.16 1.91 13.10
CA GLN A 118 26.29 1.96 14.26
C GLN A 118 24.92 1.43 13.86
N VAL A 119 24.72 0.12 14.08
CA VAL A 119 23.41 -0.54 14.03
C VAL A 119 22.53 0.09 15.12
N THR A 120 21.87 1.19 14.77
CA THR A 120 20.81 1.77 15.58
C THR A 120 19.63 0.79 15.48
N ARG A 121 19.49 -0.06 16.50
CA ARG A 121 18.31 -0.92 16.65
C ARG A 121 17.13 0.01 16.89
N MET A 122 16.33 0.26 15.85
CA MET A 122 15.04 0.94 16.00
C MET A 122 14.23 0.23 17.10
N PRO A 123 13.61 0.97 18.04
CA PRO A 123 12.44 0.48 18.74
C PRO A 123 11.34 0.30 17.69
N ILE A 124 11.14 -0.93 17.24
CA ILE A 124 10.15 -1.31 16.22
C ILE A 124 8.87 -1.69 16.96
N GLU A 125 7.76 -1.07 16.54
CA GLU A 125 6.38 -1.33 16.96
C GLU A 125 6.05 -0.88 18.38
N PHE A 126 4.86 -0.29 18.53
CA PHE A 126 4.22 -0.20 19.84
C PHE A 126 3.81 -1.61 20.27
N GLN A 127 4.79 -2.43 20.68
CA GLN A 127 4.51 -3.75 21.22
C GLN A 127 3.71 -3.58 22.52
N GLY A 128 2.60 -4.30 22.62
CA GLY A 128 1.68 -4.20 23.77
C GLY A 128 0.64 -3.08 23.67
N LEU A 129 0.55 -2.35 22.54
CA LEU A 129 -0.56 -1.42 22.34
C LEU A 129 -1.91 -2.15 22.36
N GLU A 130 -1.96 -3.34 21.76
CA GLU A 130 -3.09 -4.28 21.88
C GLU A 130 -3.46 -4.51 23.35
N ALA A 131 -2.50 -4.89 24.21
CA ALA A 131 -2.76 -5.23 25.61
C ALA A 131 -3.40 -4.09 26.41
N VAL A 132 -3.23 -2.84 25.99
CA VAL A 132 -3.79 -1.66 26.65
C VAL A 132 -5.04 -1.16 25.93
N LEU A 133 -4.98 -0.94 24.62
CA LEU A 133 -6.07 -0.32 23.86
C LEU A 133 -7.22 -1.28 23.55
N SER A 134 -6.96 -2.60 23.51
CA SER A 134 -8.04 -3.60 23.38
C SER A 134 -8.95 -3.64 24.62
N GLN A 135 -8.51 -3.11 25.77
CA GLN A 135 -9.32 -3.07 26.99
C GLN A 135 -10.53 -2.13 26.88
N SER A 136 -10.52 -1.20 25.91
CA SER A 136 -11.64 -0.26 25.72
C SER A 136 -11.87 0.02 24.24
N PRO A 137 -12.47 -0.93 23.51
CA PRO A 137 -12.68 -0.81 22.07
C PRO A 137 -13.58 0.37 21.68
N GLU A 138 -14.60 0.65 22.48
CA GLU A 138 -15.50 1.82 22.32
C GLU A 138 -14.71 3.15 22.35
N LEU A 139 -13.77 3.28 23.28
CA LEU A 139 -12.92 4.47 23.39
C LEU A 139 -11.98 4.57 22.19
N ALA A 140 -11.41 3.45 21.73
CA ALA A 140 -10.54 3.43 20.57
C ALA A 140 -11.30 3.83 19.29
N ILE A 141 -12.51 3.30 19.08
CA ILE A 141 -13.36 3.64 17.94
C ILE A 141 -13.81 5.11 17.99
N SER A 142 -14.26 5.61 19.14
CA SER A 142 -14.66 7.02 19.27
C SER A 142 -13.50 7.99 19.03
N LYS A 143 -12.28 7.68 19.51
CA LYS A 143 -11.08 8.46 19.19
C LYS A 143 -10.70 8.35 17.72
N GLY A 144 -10.81 7.16 17.14
CA GLY A 144 -10.66 6.93 15.70
C GLY A 144 -11.55 7.84 14.87
N LEU A 145 -12.84 7.87 15.21
CA LEU A 145 -13.84 8.69 14.54
C LEU A 145 -13.50 10.19 14.65
N ALA A 146 -13.06 10.64 15.83
CA ALA A 146 -12.62 12.02 16.03
C ALA A 146 -11.38 12.36 15.18
N TRP A 147 -10.42 11.45 15.03
CA TRP A 147 -9.26 11.65 14.15
C TRP A 147 -9.65 11.66 12.67
N PHE A 148 -10.57 10.79 12.27
CA PHE A 148 -11.09 10.76 10.92
C PHE A 148 -11.81 12.05 10.54
N ALA A 149 -12.59 12.62 11.47
CA ALA A 149 -13.27 13.89 11.27
C ALA A 149 -12.30 15.06 11.07
N GLN A 150 -11.08 14.98 11.62
CA GLN A 150 -10.04 16.00 11.44
C GLN A 150 -9.34 15.88 10.09
N ASP A 151 -8.96 14.67 9.68
CA ASP A 151 -8.28 14.42 8.41
C ASP A 151 -8.66 13.05 7.83
N ARG A 152 -9.62 13.08 6.91
CA ARG A 152 -10.15 11.87 6.26
C ARG A 152 -9.12 11.20 5.34
N SER A 153 -8.28 11.98 4.65
CA SER A 153 -7.29 11.48 3.69
C SER A 153 -6.17 10.70 4.36
N GLU A 154 -5.72 11.18 5.51
CA GLU A 154 -4.59 10.60 6.24
C GLU A 154 -5.03 9.51 7.23
N PHE A 155 -6.32 9.44 7.54
CA PHE A 155 -6.82 8.52 8.56
C PHE A 155 -6.40 7.07 8.30
N ARG A 156 -6.53 6.56 7.07
CA ARG A 156 -6.20 5.15 6.77
C ARG A 156 -4.76 4.79 7.14
N PHE A 157 -3.84 5.74 6.97
CA PHE A 157 -2.41 5.56 7.19
C PHE A 157 -2.03 5.82 8.66
N ARG A 158 -2.81 6.64 9.36
CA ARG A 158 -2.56 7.02 10.75
C ARG A 158 -3.52 6.35 11.71
N GLY A 159 -4.71 6.93 11.89
CA GLY A 159 -5.70 6.46 12.86
C GLY A 159 -6.11 5.01 12.59
N GLY A 160 -6.41 4.68 11.33
CA GLY A 160 -6.74 3.32 10.90
C GLY A 160 -5.58 2.35 11.13
N SER A 161 -4.35 2.75 10.81
CA SER A 161 -3.15 1.94 11.04
C SER A 161 -2.82 1.76 12.52
N LEU A 162 -3.12 2.74 13.38
CA LEU A 162 -2.97 2.63 14.82
C LEU A 162 -4.02 1.67 15.40
N LEU A 163 -5.26 1.82 14.97
CA LEU A 163 -6.36 0.95 15.39
C LEU A 163 -6.14 -0.49 14.93
N SER A 164 -5.61 -0.72 13.73
CA SER A 164 -5.27 -2.08 13.29
C SER A 164 -4.09 -2.70 14.03
N ARG A 165 -3.28 -1.92 14.74
CA ARG A 165 -2.28 -2.45 15.68
C ARG A 165 -2.86 -2.71 17.07
N ALA A 166 -3.86 -1.93 17.48
CA ALA A 166 -4.61 -2.18 18.72
C ALA A 166 -5.55 -3.38 18.59
N PHE A 167 -6.08 -3.60 17.39
CA PHE A 167 -6.96 -4.71 17.01
C PHE A 167 -6.38 -5.36 15.75
N PRO A 168 -5.42 -6.29 15.88
CA PRO A 168 -4.75 -6.94 14.75
C PRO A 168 -5.68 -7.69 13.81
N THR A 169 -6.80 -8.17 14.33
CA THR A 169 -7.84 -8.82 13.56
C THR A 169 -9.17 -8.11 13.78
N CYS A 170 -10.04 -8.13 12.77
CA CYS A 170 -11.42 -7.70 12.95
C CYS A 170 -12.17 -8.83 13.66
N THR A 171 -12.21 -8.78 14.99
CA THR A 171 -12.94 -9.77 15.78
C THR A 171 -14.46 -9.59 15.59
N PRO A 172 -15.29 -10.61 15.85
CA PRO A 172 -16.75 -10.48 15.79
C PRO A 172 -17.28 -9.36 16.69
N GLU A 173 -16.65 -9.10 17.84
CA GLU A 173 -16.99 -8.00 18.75
C GLU A 173 -16.71 -6.64 18.11
N LEU A 174 -15.53 -6.49 17.48
CA LEU A 174 -15.19 -5.27 16.73
C LEU A 174 -16.16 -5.04 15.56
N ALA A 175 -16.44 -6.09 14.79
CA ALA A 175 -17.40 -6.02 13.70
C ALA A 175 -18.80 -5.62 14.20
N SER A 176 -19.25 -6.15 15.33
CA SER A 176 -20.56 -5.83 15.91
C SER A 176 -20.66 -4.36 16.32
N MET A 177 -19.62 -3.80 16.94
CA MET A 177 -19.59 -2.36 17.26
C MET A 177 -19.58 -1.49 16.00
N LEU A 178 -18.89 -1.90 14.94
CA LEU A 178 -18.90 -1.17 13.67
C LEU A 178 -20.28 -1.24 12.98
N VAL A 179 -20.97 -2.38 13.06
CA VAL A 179 -22.37 -2.50 12.62
C VAL A 179 -23.27 -1.55 13.39
N GLU A 180 -23.14 -1.47 14.71
CA GLU A 180 -23.92 -0.55 15.55
C GLU A 180 -23.61 0.92 15.23
N LEU A 181 -22.33 1.25 15.03
CA LEU A 181 -21.89 2.58 14.62
C LEU A 181 -22.48 2.99 13.26
N VAL A 182 -22.49 2.07 12.30
CA VAL A 182 -23.06 2.29 10.96
C VAL A 182 -24.58 2.34 11.01
N SER A 183 -25.25 1.58 11.87
CA SER A 183 -26.73 1.57 11.91
C SER A 183 -27.29 2.84 12.56
N THR A 184 -26.61 3.37 13.57
CA THR A 184 -27.03 4.57 14.33
C THR A 184 -26.45 5.88 13.80
N GLY A 185 -25.27 5.84 13.17
CA GLY A 185 -24.50 7.01 12.76
C GLY A 185 -25.03 7.73 11.52
N SER A 186 -24.22 8.57 10.91
CA SER A 186 -24.46 9.28 9.65
C SER A 186 -23.61 8.70 8.51
N ASP A 187 -23.51 9.43 7.41
CA ASP A 187 -22.58 9.15 6.32
C ASP A 187 -21.11 9.21 6.76
N GLN A 188 -20.79 10.05 7.76
CA GLN A 188 -19.45 10.14 8.34
C GLN A 188 -19.01 8.83 9.01
N GLU A 189 -19.88 8.20 9.79
CA GLU A 189 -19.60 6.92 10.45
C GLU A 189 -19.43 5.79 9.44
N ALA A 190 -20.21 5.80 8.36
CA ALA A 190 -20.04 4.86 7.25
C ALA A 190 -18.68 5.04 6.56
N ASP A 191 -18.28 6.28 6.27
CA ASP A 191 -16.99 6.58 5.65
C ASP A 191 -15.81 6.20 6.55
N PHE A 192 -15.90 6.54 7.84
CA PHE A 192 -14.92 6.14 8.84
C PHE A 192 -14.77 4.63 8.87
N THR A 193 -15.89 3.90 8.88
CA THR A 193 -15.90 2.44 8.91
C THR A 193 -15.24 1.87 7.67
N LEU A 194 -15.57 2.38 6.47
CA LEU A 194 -14.90 1.96 5.23
C LEU A 194 -13.39 2.26 5.25
N ALA A 195 -12.99 3.42 5.76
CA ALA A 195 -11.58 3.79 5.87
C ALA A 195 -10.82 2.91 6.86
N LEU A 196 -11.46 2.49 7.96
CA LEU A 196 -10.89 1.55 8.93
C LEU A 196 -10.78 0.14 8.34
N LEU A 197 -11.83 -0.37 7.71
CA LEU A 197 -11.90 -1.72 7.14
C LEU A 197 -10.86 -1.96 6.02
N GLN A 198 -10.30 -0.92 5.41
CA GLN A 198 -9.13 -1.05 4.50
C GLN A 198 -7.92 -1.72 5.16
N ASN A 199 -7.83 -1.73 6.50
CA ASN A 199 -6.77 -2.41 7.24
C ASN A 199 -7.10 -3.89 7.54
N TYR A 200 -8.25 -4.42 7.09
CA TYR A 200 -8.78 -5.74 7.44
C TYR A 200 -9.26 -6.56 6.23
N LEU A 201 -8.70 -6.34 5.04
CA LEU A 201 -9.19 -6.89 3.76
C LEU A 201 -9.29 -8.43 3.70
N ASP A 202 -8.55 -9.15 4.55
CA ASP A 202 -8.52 -10.61 4.61
C ASP A 202 -9.40 -11.20 5.72
N SER A 203 -10.09 -10.37 6.50
CA SER A 203 -10.90 -10.83 7.63
C SER A 203 -12.34 -11.16 7.22
N PRO A 204 -12.88 -12.36 7.52
CA PRO A 204 -14.25 -12.73 7.17
C PRO A 204 -15.31 -11.95 7.97
N SER A 205 -14.93 -11.38 9.12
CA SER A 205 -15.84 -10.64 10.00
C SER A 205 -16.31 -9.31 9.38
N ILE A 206 -15.64 -8.81 8.33
CA ILE A 206 -15.99 -7.53 7.70
C ILE A 206 -17.28 -7.62 6.89
N ASP A 207 -17.69 -8.81 6.46
CA ASP A 207 -18.87 -9.02 5.62
C ASP A 207 -20.15 -8.51 6.28
N GLY A 208 -20.32 -8.76 7.59
CA GLY A 208 -21.48 -8.28 8.33
C GLY A 208 -21.56 -6.75 8.34
N VAL A 209 -20.41 -6.08 8.48
CA VAL A 209 -20.30 -4.62 8.47
C VAL A 209 -20.61 -4.07 7.09
N LEU A 210 -20.02 -4.64 6.04
CA LEU A 210 -20.26 -4.20 4.66
C LEU A 210 -21.71 -4.40 4.24
N LYS A 211 -22.32 -5.54 4.62
CA LYS A 211 -23.75 -5.80 4.42
C LYS A 211 -24.63 -4.74 5.07
N GLU A 212 -24.29 -4.29 6.27
CA GLU A 212 -25.01 -3.21 6.93
C GLU A 212 -24.89 -1.88 6.17
N ILE A 213 -23.68 -1.54 5.73
CA ILE A 213 -23.45 -0.34 4.90
C ILE A 213 -24.27 -0.41 3.60
N VAL A 214 -24.23 -1.53 2.89
CA VAL A 214 -24.99 -1.73 1.64
C VAL A 214 -26.50 -1.63 1.88
N SER A 215 -27.00 -2.22 2.96
CA SER A 215 -28.41 -2.16 3.31
C SER A 215 -28.88 -0.72 3.52
N ARG A 216 -28.10 0.08 4.24
CA ARG A 216 -28.48 1.44 4.63
C ARG A 216 -28.23 2.49 3.55
N PHE A 217 -27.14 2.35 2.80
CA PHE A 217 -26.65 3.36 1.85
C PHE A 217 -26.73 2.92 0.38
N SER A 218 -27.62 1.98 0.06
CA SER A 218 -27.81 1.44 -1.31
C SER A 218 -27.98 2.47 -2.43
N HIS A 219 -28.44 3.69 -2.10
CA HIS A 219 -28.68 4.78 -3.05
C HIS A 219 -27.61 5.89 -3.00
N ASP A 220 -26.60 5.75 -2.14
CA ASP A 220 -25.48 6.70 -2.04
C ASP A 220 -24.29 6.19 -2.86
N ASP A 221 -24.12 6.73 -4.06
CA ASP A 221 -23.07 6.30 -4.99
C ASP A 221 -21.65 6.46 -4.43
N ARG A 222 -21.43 7.45 -3.56
CA ARG A 222 -20.13 7.73 -2.95
C ARG A 222 -19.77 6.65 -1.95
N ILE A 223 -20.67 6.33 -1.02
CA ILE A 223 -20.47 5.27 -0.02
C ILE A 223 -20.39 3.90 -0.71
N MET A 224 -21.30 3.63 -1.65
CA MET A 224 -21.27 2.39 -2.43
C MET A 224 -19.99 2.28 -3.28
N GLY A 225 -19.44 3.41 -3.74
CA GLY A 225 -18.12 3.48 -4.36
C GLY A 225 -17.03 2.93 -3.45
N GLY A 226 -17.01 3.38 -2.18
CA GLY A 226 -16.07 2.88 -1.18
C GLY A 226 -16.23 1.39 -0.86
N VAL A 227 -17.47 0.88 -0.78
CA VAL A 227 -17.73 -0.56 -0.62
C VAL A 227 -17.12 -1.37 -1.77
N ARG A 228 -17.36 -0.95 -3.01
CA ARG A 228 -16.81 -1.60 -4.21
C ARG A 228 -15.27 -1.56 -4.21
N THR A 229 -14.68 -0.41 -3.89
CA THR A 229 -13.21 -0.28 -3.77
C THR A 229 -12.66 -1.27 -2.75
N LEU A 230 -13.30 -1.41 -1.60
CA LEU A 230 -12.84 -2.31 -0.54
C LEU A 230 -12.93 -3.78 -0.95
N ILE A 231 -14.05 -4.21 -1.52
CA ILE A 231 -14.24 -5.60 -1.99
C ILE A 231 -13.26 -5.94 -3.13
N ASN A 232 -13.04 -5.00 -4.05
CA ASN A 232 -12.13 -5.18 -5.18
C ASN A 232 -10.65 -5.16 -4.79
N SER A 233 -10.32 -4.69 -3.57
CA SER A 233 -8.94 -4.59 -3.13
C SER A 233 -8.35 -5.98 -2.87
N PRO A 234 -7.21 -6.34 -3.49
CA PRO A 234 -6.56 -7.62 -3.25
C PRO A 234 -6.00 -7.65 -1.83
N GLY A 235 -6.24 -8.76 -1.14
CA GLY A 235 -5.72 -8.99 0.21
C GLY A 235 -4.29 -9.53 0.21
N ALA A 236 -3.66 -9.55 1.38
CA ALA A 236 -2.27 -9.99 1.55
C ALA A 236 -2.09 -11.50 1.27
N GLY A 237 -3.16 -12.28 1.42
CA GLY A 237 -3.18 -13.73 1.15
C GLY A 237 -3.31 -14.12 -0.33
N THR A 238 -3.22 -13.18 -1.26
CA THR A 238 -3.45 -13.46 -2.69
C THR A 238 -2.42 -14.44 -3.26
N PRO A 239 -2.83 -15.54 -3.92
CA PRO A 239 -1.92 -16.51 -4.52
C PRO A 239 -0.95 -15.87 -5.51
N SER A 240 0.34 -16.19 -5.40
CA SER A 240 1.35 -15.75 -6.35
C SER A 240 1.17 -16.44 -7.72
N GLY A 241 1.57 -15.76 -8.79
CA GLY A 241 1.46 -16.26 -10.16
C GLY A 241 1.16 -15.16 -11.17
N GLU A 242 1.15 -15.52 -12.45
CA GLU A 242 0.92 -14.60 -13.58
C GLU A 242 -0.48 -13.97 -13.56
N PHE A 243 -1.47 -14.71 -13.09
CA PHE A 243 -2.87 -14.29 -12.97
C PHE A 243 -3.27 -13.88 -11.55
N ARG A 244 -2.33 -13.40 -10.74
CA ARG A 244 -2.54 -13.04 -9.32
C ARG A 244 -3.81 -12.23 -9.07
N LEU A 245 -4.03 -11.15 -9.83
CA LEU A 245 -5.19 -10.26 -9.66
C LEU A 245 -6.52 -10.96 -10.01
N ALA A 246 -6.56 -11.66 -11.15
CA ALA A 246 -7.72 -12.45 -11.52
C ALA A 246 -8.05 -13.52 -10.47
N ASN A 247 -7.04 -14.13 -9.86
CA ASN A 247 -7.22 -15.10 -8.77
C ASN A 247 -7.72 -14.43 -7.47
N ALA A 248 -7.21 -13.26 -7.10
CA ALA A 248 -7.74 -12.47 -5.98
C ALA A 248 -9.24 -12.17 -6.17
N TRP A 249 -9.61 -11.66 -7.34
CA TRP A 249 -11.00 -11.33 -7.63
C TRP A 249 -11.89 -12.56 -7.72
N GLN A 250 -11.36 -13.71 -8.13
CA GLN A 250 -12.12 -14.97 -8.07
C GLN A 250 -12.47 -15.34 -6.63
N ILE A 251 -11.53 -15.25 -5.69
CA ILE A 251 -11.80 -15.50 -4.26
C ILE A 251 -12.88 -14.56 -3.73
N LYS A 252 -12.79 -13.26 -4.07
CA LYS A 252 -13.79 -12.26 -3.67
C LYS A 252 -15.16 -12.53 -4.29
N LYS A 253 -15.20 -12.93 -5.56
CA LYS A 253 -16.44 -13.30 -6.27
C LYS A 253 -17.11 -14.51 -5.63
N ASP A 254 -16.33 -15.56 -5.34
CA ASP A 254 -16.84 -16.77 -4.70
C ASP A 254 -17.41 -16.44 -3.32
N GLY A 255 -16.69 -15.61 -2.56
CA GLY A 255 -17.11 -15.05 -1.28
C GLY A 255 -18.23 -14.01 -1.36
N LEU A 256 -18.79 -13.65 -2.52
CA LEU A 256 -20.03 -12.86 -2.58
C LEU A 256 -21.25 -13.75 -2.77
N THR A 257 -21.06 -15.02 -3.12
CA THR A 257 -22.16 -15.94 -3.43
C THR A 257 -23.09 -16.13 -2.23
N HIS A 258 -22.56 -16.15 -0.99
CA HIS A 258 -23.38 -16.26 0.22
C HIS A 258 -24.18 -14.99 0.55
N TRP A 259 -23.95 -13.88 -0.14
CA TRP A 259 -24.74 -12.67 0.01
C TRP A 259 -26.03 -12.72 -0.82
N LEU A 260 -26.11 -13.60 -1.82
CA LEU A 260 -27.30 -13.79 -2.65
C LEU A 260 -28.48 -14.39 -1.87
N THR A 261 -28.21 -15.07 -0.75
CA THR A 261 -29.23 -15.65 0.13
C THR A 261 -29.60 -14.73 1.30
N ASP A 262 -29.13 -13.49 1.32
CA ASP A 262 -29.46 -12.53 2.38
C ASP A 262 -30.95 -12.11 2.30
N GLY A 263 -31.59 -11.91 3.46
CA GLY A 263 -33.01 -11.52 3.52
C GLY A 263 -33.27 -10.10 3.02
N ARG A 264 -32.25 -9.25 2.92
CA ARG A 264 -32.37 -7.84 2.51
C ARG A 264 -32.13 -7.69 1.01
N SER A 265 -33.14 -7.18 0.28
CA SER A 265 -33.10 -7.04 -1.18
C SER A 265 -31.99 -6.13 -1.69
N ALA A 266 -31.60 -5.10 -0.92
CA ALA A 266 -30.48 -4.22 -1.27
C ALA A 266 -29.15 -5.00 -1.38
N ILE A 267 -28.91 -5.95 -0.46
CA ILE A 267 -27.69 -6.75 -0.42
C ILE A 267 -27.67 -7.75 -1.56
N THR A 268 -28.77 -8.46 -1.79
CA THR A 268 -28.85 -9.45 -2.88
C THR A 268 -28.71 -8.79 -4.24
N THR A 269 -29.30 -7.60 -4.42
CA THR A 269 -29.15 -6.77 -5.63
C THR A 269 -27.69 -6.36 -5.85
N PHE A 270 -27.05 -5.80 -4.81
CA PHE A 270 -25.64 -5.41 -4.87
C PHE A 270 -24.74 -6.61 -5.19
N ALA A 271 -24.91 -7.72 -4.48
CA ALA A 271 -24.11 -8.92 -4.68
C ALA A 271 -24.24 -9.47 -6.09
N GLY A 272 -25.45 -9.55 -6.65
CA GLY A 272 -25.67 -9.99 -8.02
C GLY A 272 -24.93 -9.12 -9.04
N GLN A 273 -25.10 -7.80 -8.94
CA GLN A 273 -24.43 -6.84 -9.84
C GLN A 273 -22.91 -6.89 -9.72
N HIS A 274 -22.39 -6.98 -8.50
CA HIS A 274 -20.95 -6.93 -8.25
C HIS A 274 -20.25 -8.26 -8.60
N ILE A 275 -20.95 -9.40 -8.49
CA ILE A 275 -20.46 -10.70 -9.01
C ILE A 275 -20.27 -10.66 -10.53
N GLU A 276 -21.19 -10.03 -11.27
CA GLU A 276 -21.05 -9.84 -12.72
C GLU A 276 -19.91 -8.87 -13.07
N GLU A 277 -19.75 -7.80 -12.29
CA GLU A 277 -18.63 -6.86 -12.42
C GLU A 277 -17.28 -7.54 -12.21
N LEU A 278 -17.11 -8.29 -11.13
CA LEU A 278 -15.91 -9.09 -10.87
C LEU A 278 -15.66 -10.11 -11.98
N GLY A 279 -16.72 -10.72 -12.53
CA GLY A 279 -16.62 -11.60 -13.69
C GLY A 279 -15.99 -10.92 -14.92
N ARG A 280 -16.43 -9.69 -15.22
CA ARG A 280 -15.85 -8.87 -16.31
C ARG A 280 -14.40 -8.49 -16.01
N MET A 281 -14.09 -8.09 -14.78
CA MET A 281 -12.73 -7.75 -14.35
C MET A 281 -11.76 -8.93 -14.47
N ILE A 282 -12.19 -10.14 -14.05
CA ILE A 282 -11.41 -11.38 -14.16
C ILE A 282 -11.11 -11.71 -15.62
N ALA A 283 -12.12 -11.65 -16.50
CA ALA A 283 -11.93 -11.93 -17.92
C ALA A 283 -10.98 -10.92 -18.58
N ALA A 284 -11.14 -9.63 -18.29
CA ALA A 284 -10.29 -8.58 -18.81
C ALA A 284 -8.82 -8.74 -18.36
N GLU A 285 -8.60 -9.06 -17.08
CA GLU A 285 -7.27 -9.25 -16.53
C GLU A 285 -6.57 -10.48 -17.12
N ARG A 286 -7.29 -11.59 -17.31
CA ARG A 286 -6.74 -12.79 -17.95
C ARG A 286 -6.29 -12.48 -19.38
N HIS A 287 -7.16 -11.85 -20.17
CA HIS A 287 -6.84 -11.48 -21.54
C HIS A 287 -5.66 -10.48 -21.60
N ARG A 288 -5.55 -9.56 -20.64
CA ARG A 288 -4.42 -8.62 -20.53
C ARG A 288 -3.10 -9.36 -20.29
N VAL A 289 -3.09 -10.34 -19.40
CA VAL A 289 -1.90 -11.16 -19.07
C VAL A 289 -1.51 -12.05 -20.25
N GLU A 290 -2.47 -12.71 -20.90
CA GLU A 290 -2.24 -13.55 -22.08
C GLU A 290 -1.62 -12.74 -23.24
N ALA A 291 -2.19 -11.56 -23.55
CA ALA A 291 -1.65 -10.68 -24.59
C ALA A 291 -0.22 -10.18 -24.29
N GLU A 292 0.14 -10.05 -23.02
CA GLU A 292 1.49 -9.69 -22.59
C GLU A 292 2.47 -10.86 -22.74
N LEU A 293 2.05 -12.09 -22.43
CA LEU A 293 2.85 -13.30 -22.64
C LEU A 293 3.15 -13.53 -24.13
N GLU A 294 2.14 -13.42 -24.99
CA GLU A 294 2.30 -13.53 -26.45
C GLU A 294 3.27 -12.47 -27.01
N ARG A 295 3.25 -11.26 -26.43
CA ARG A 295 4.19 -10.18 -26.81
C ARG A 295 5.62 -10.54 -26.43
N ARG A 296 5.83 -11.10 -25.24
CA ARG A 296 7.16 -11.55 -24.75
C ARG A 296 7.70 -12.75 -25.50
N GLU A 297 6.83 -13.68 -25.91
CA GLU A 297 7.22 -14.81 -26.74
C GLU A 297 7.68 -14.37 -28.12
N ARG A 298 6.95 -13.44 -28.75
CA ARG A 298 7.37 -12.86 -30.03
C ARG A 298 8.71 -12.14 -29.94
N SER A 299 8.93 -11.31 -28.91
CA SER A 299 10.21 -10.62 -28.75
C SER A 299 11.37 -11.59 -28.51
N ARG A 300 11.16 -12.66 -27.73
CA ARG A 300 12.19 -13.71 -27.54
C ARG A 300 12.54 -14.43 -28.84
N HIS A 301 11.54 -14.77 -29.65
CA HIS A 301 11.78 -15.40 -30.94
C HIS A 301 12.49 -14.46 -31.93
N GLU A 302 12.23 -13.15 -31.89
CA GLU A 302 12.97 -12.14 -32.67
C GLU A 302 14.44 -12.01 -32.23
N ASP A 303 14.72 -12.06 -30.92
CA ASP A 303 16.09 -12.00 -30.38
C ASP A 303 16.90 -13.27 -30.68
N GLU A 304 16.27 -14.46 -30.59
CA GLU A 304 16.92 -15.75 -30.91
C GLU A 304 17.16 -15.92 -32.42
N SER A 305 16.26 -15.43 -33.28
CA SER A 305 16.45 -15.46 -34.74
C SER A 305 17.44 -14.41 -35.26
N GLY A 306 17.79 -13.41 -34.45
CA GLY A 306 18.83 -12.42 -34.72
C GLY A 306 20.27 -12.93 -34.53
N HIS A 307 20.47 -14.16 -34.04
CA HIS A 307 21.78 -14.77 -33.82
C HIS A 307 22.20 -15.80 -34.91
N ASP A 308 21.73 -15.65 -36.15
CA ASP A 308 22.42 -16.25 -37.31
C ASP A 308 23.57 -15.33 -37.75
N HIS A 309 24.61 -15.26 -36.91
CA HIS A 309 25.90 -14.76 -37.36
C HIS A 309 26.48 -15.80 -38.32
N GLY A 310 26.19 -15.60 -39.60
CA GLY A 310 26.84 -16.29 -40.71
C GLY A 310 28.35 -16.32 -40.50
N TYR A 311 28.86 -17.47 -40.06
CA TYR A 311 30.26 -17.77 -40.04
C TYR A 311 30.74 -17.80 -41.50
N ARG A 312 31.23 -16.66 -41.96
CA ARG A 312 31.91 -16.53 -43.26
C ARG A 312 33.40 -16.73 -42.98
N PRO A 313 34.00 -17.88 -43.34
CA PRO A 313 35.44 -18.06 -43.17
C PRO A 313 36.17 -16.99 -43.99
N LYS A 314 37.08 -16.26 -43.35
CA LYS A 314 37.97 -15.32 -44.05
C LYS A 314 39.02 -16.13 -44.83
N PRO A 315 39.31 -15.77 -46.09
CA PRO A 315 40.37 -16.42 -46.84
C PRO A 315 41.75 -15.94 -46.37
N PHE A 316 42.70 -16.88 -46.44
CA PHE A 316 44.13 -16.83 -46.13
C PHE A 316 44.51 -17.06 -44.67
#